data_AF-A0A1Q6KDD6-F1
#
_entry.id   AF-A0A1Q6KDD6-F1
#
_cell.length_a   1.000
_cell.length_b   1.000
_cell.length_c   1.000
_cell.angle_alpha   90.00
_cell.angle_beta   90.00
_cell.angle_gamma   90.00
#
_symmetry.space_group_name_H-M   'P 1'
#
loop_
_entity.id
_entity.type
_entity.pdbx_description
1 polymer ?
#
loop_
_entity_poly.entity_id
_entity_poly.type
_entity_poly.pdbx_seq_one_letter_code
_entity_poly.pdbx_strand_id
1 'polypeptide(L)' 'MDIEIKTDYKEFHGRSCGIIKQENKFLIMRLDKAPYFHIPGGHIEIGEDSNQTVVREIK' A
#
# COMPACT_ATOMS: atom_id res chain seq x y z
N MET A 1 13.01 -4.22 4.36
CA MET A 1 12.96 -3.27 5.50
C MET A 1 12.23 -2.05 5.02
N ASP A 2 11.14 -1.67 5.68
CA ASP A 2 10.25 -0.60 5.19
C ASP A 2 10.96 0.77 5.18
N ILE A 3 10.56 1.64 4.25
CA ILE A 3 10.89 3.06 4.32
C ILE A 3 10.05 3.69 5.43
N GLU A 4 10.64 3.73 6.61
CA GLU A 4 10.10 4.39 7.77
C GLU A 4 11.05 5.52 8.22
N ILE A 5 10.50 6.74 8.30
CA ILE A 5 11.20 7.88 8.87
C ILE A 5 10.52 8.21 10.20
N LYS A 6 11.17 7.81 11.29
CA LYS A 6 10.75 8.18 12.65
C LYS A 6 11.39 9.51 13.04
N THR A 7 10.59 10.40 13.57
CA THR A 7 11.00 11.62 14.29
C THR A 7 10.52 11.49 15.73
N ASP A 8 11.00 12.37 16.62
CA ASP A 8 10.60 12.36 18.03
C ASP A 8 9.07 12.46 18.27
N TYR A 9 8.32 12.90 17.25
CA TYR A 9 6.88 13.17 17.37
C TYR A 9 6.01 12.48 16.31
N LYS A 10 6.60 11.91 15.26
CA LYS A 10 5.85 11.38 14.10
C LYS A 10 6.60 10.27 13.40
N GLU A 11 5.84 9.35 12.82
CA GLU A 11 6.33 8.31 11.93
C GLU A 11 5.77 8.55 10.53
N PHE A 12 6.64 8.47 9.52
CA PHE A 12 6.26 8.51 8.11
C PHE A 12 6.57 7.16 7.48
N HIS A 13 5.58 6.58 6.79
CA HIS A 13 5.74 5.34 6.06
C HIS A 13 5.49 5.57 4.58
N GLY A 14 6.44 5.16 3.74
CA GLY A 14 6.23 5.07 2.30
C GLY A 14 5.21 3.98 1.97
N ARG A 15 4.21 4.29 1.14
CA ARG A 15 3.16 3.36 0.72
C ARG A 15 2.99 3.40 -0.80
N SER A 16 2.75 2.24 -1.39
CA SER A 16 2.33 2.13 -2.80
C SER A 16 1.04 1.31 -2.88
N CYS A 17 0.07 1.79 -3.66
CA CYS A 17 -1.23 1.17 -3.82
C CYS A 17 -1.60 1.04 -5.30
N GLY A 18 -2.26 -0.07 -5.66
CA GLY A 18 -2.68 -0.35 -7.04
C GLY A 18 -4.16 -0.06 -7.25
N ILE A 19 -4.47 0.86 -8.17
CA ILE A 19 -5.85 1.05 -8.64
C ILE A 19 -6.10 0.05 -9.77
N ILE A 20 -6.73 -1.07 -9.45
CA ILE A 20 -7.06 -2.11 -10.43
C ILE A 20 -8.50 -1.93 -10.89
N LYS A 21 -8.67 -1.68 -12.19
CA LYS A 21 -9.96 -1.51 -12.85
C LYS A 21 -10.20 -2.62 -13.87
N GLN A 22 -11.39 -3.20 -13.84
CA GLN A 22 -11.89 -4.11 -14.87
C GLN A 22 -13.32 -3.68 -15.24
N GLU A 23 -13.54 -3.39 -16.53
CA GLU A 23 -14.78 -2.77 -17.03
C GLU A 23 -15.13 -1.49 -16.25
N ASN A 24 -16.27 -1.46 -15.55
CA ASN A 24 -16.72 -0.35 -14.71
C ASN A 24 -16.59 -0.66 -13.21
N LYS A 25 -15.74 -1.63 -12.84
CA LYS A 25 -15.53 -2.04 -11.45
C LYS A 25 -14.08 -1.78 -11.03
N PHE A 26 -13.91 -1.49 -9.75
CA PHE A 26 -12.61 -1.35 -9.11
C PHE A 26 -12.44 -2.43 -8.05
N LEU A 27 -11.23 -2.97 -7.93
CA LEU A 27 -10.90 -3.88 -6.84
C LEU A 27 -10.67 -3.08 -5.56
N ILE A 28 -11.38 -3.45 -4.49
CA ILE A 28 -11.26 -2.84 -3.17
C ILE A 28 -11.16 -3.97 -2.13
N MET A 29 -10.28 -3.83 -1.15
CA MET A 29 -10.09 -4.77 -0.04
C MET A 29 -10.97 -4.40 1.16
N ARG A 30 -11.50 -5.41 1.83
CA ARG A 30 -12.10 -5.28 3.16
C ARG A 30 -11.31 -6.11 4.15
N LEU A 31 -10.81 -5.45 5.18
CA LEU A 31 -10.13 -6.10 6.30
C LEU A 31 -11.13 -6.25 7.43
N ASP A 32 -11.22 -7.42 8.05
CA ASP A 32 -12.23 -7.73 9.07
C ASP A 32 -12.23 -6.75 10.26
N LYS A 33 -11.07 -6.17 10.56
CA LYS A 33 -10.87 -5.26 11.68
C LYS A 33 -10.89 -3.78 11.31
N ALA A 34 -11.06 -3.43 10.02
CA ALA A 34 -11.08 -2.05 9.57
C ALA A 34 -12.53 -1.57 9.33
N PRO A 35 -12.91 -0.37 9.82
CA PRO A 35 -14.25 0.17 9.60
C PRO A 35 -14.45 0.74 8.18
N TYR A 36 -13.45 0.65 7.31
CA TYR A 36 -13.47 1.18 5.95
C TYR A 36 -12.82 0.20 4.96
N PHE A 37 -13.06 0.47 3.68
CA PHE A 37 -12.47 -0.26 2.57
C PHE A 37 -11.10 0.33 2.18
N HIS A 38 -10.23 -0.51 1.62
CA HIS A 38 -8.85 -0.15 1.29
C HIS A 38 -8.54 -0.44 -0.19
N ILE A 39 -7.68 0.37 -0.80
CA ILE A 39 -7.06 0.03 -2.09
C ILE A 39 -5.96 -1.00 -1.81
N PRO A 40 -5.84 -2.08 -2.61
CA PRO A 40 -4.76 -3.05 -2.44
C PRO A 40 -3.38 -2.40 -2.60
N GLY A 41 -2.43 -2.81 -1.75
CA GLY A 41 -1.10 -2.23 -1.66
C GLY A 41 -0.45 -2.46 -0.31
N GLY A 42 0.70 -1.82 -0.09
CA GLY A 42 1.48 -2.01 1.13
C GLY A 42 2.64 -1.04 1.30
N HIS A 43 3.55 -1.40 2.20
CA HIS A 43 4.71 -0.55 2.53
C HIS A 43 5.79 -0.66 1.45
N ILE A 44 6.39 0.47 1.13
CA ILE A 44 7.57 0.50 0.27
C ILE A 44 8.75 0.02 1.09
N GLU A 45 9.52 -0.91 0.53
CA GLU A 45 10.77 -1.38 1.13
C GLU A 45 11.98 -0.60 0.61
N ILE A 46 13.02 -0.48 1.43
CA ILE A 46 14.31 0.10 1.05
C ILE A 46 14.86 -0.68 -0.15
N GLY A 47 15.16 0.05 -1.23
CA GLY A 47 15.69 -0.52 -2.47
C GLY A 47 14.61 -0.85 -3.51
N GLU A 48 13.34 -0.63 -3.21
CA GLU A 48 12.25 -0.73 -4.18
C GLU A 48 11.74 0.64 -4.62
N ASP A 49 11.31 0.74 -5.89
CA ASP A 49 10.44 1.81 -6.33
C ASP A 49 8.95 1.46 -6.16
N SER A 50 8.07 2.45 -6.35
CA SER A 50 6.63 2.27 -6.17
C SER A 50 6.00 1.23 -7.10
N ASN A 51 6.54 1.03 -8.31
CA ASN A 51 6.04 0.04 -9.27
C ASN A 51 6.44 -1.37 -8.84
N GLN A 52 7.66 -1.54 -8.35
CA GLN A 52 8.12 -2.82 -7.80
C GLN A 52 7.33 -3.21 -6.56
N THR A 53 7.14 -2.28 -5.63
CA THR A 53 6.34 -2.49 -4.42
C THR A 53 4.90 -2.90 -4.75
N VAL A 54 4.22 -2.19 -5.66
CA VAL A 54 2.81 -2.51 -5.97
C VAL A 54 2.66 -3.88 -6.63
N VAL A 55 3.64 -4.30 -7.46
CA VAL A 55 3.66 -5.64 -8.04
C VAL A 55 3.92 -6.71 -6.97
N ARG A 56 4.79 -6.45 -5.99
CA ARG A 56 5.06 -7.39 -4.89
C ARG A 56 3.85 -7.56 -3.96
N GLU A 57 3.19 -6.47 -3.58
CA GLU A 57 2.07 -6.47 -2.63
C GLU A 57 0.78 -7.08 -3.20
N ILE A 58 0.62 -7.08 -4.54
CA ILE A 58 -0.59 -7.57 -5.21
C ILE A 58 -0.45 -9.02 -5.71
N LYS A 59 0.77 -9.55 -5.80
CA LYS A 59 1.04 -10.96 -6.14
C LYS A 59 0.40 -11.92 -5.14
#